data_AF-A0A973JB38-F1
#
_entry.id   AF-A0A973JB38-F1
#
_cell.length_a   1.000
_cell.length_b   1.000
_cell.length_c   1.000
_cell.angle_alpha   90.00
_cell.angle_beta   90.00
_cell.angle_gamma   90.00
#
_symmetry.space_group_name_H-M   'P 1'
#
loop_
_entity.id
_entity.type
_entity.pdbx_description
1 polymer ?
#
loop_
_entity_poly.entity_id
_entity_poly.type
_entity_poly.pdbx_seq_one_letter_code
_entity_poly.pdbx_strand_id
1 'polypeptide(L)'
;MSSDLRDDDRLLEQGIAALRSGARARAHDLLVAAVRADPHSAQAWLWLSGALDDPAQQRECLQRALAIDPQNRAAQRGLAALADDGPGAASPALADDRPGTPVNAQSAQLPLPSLALGLPLSLLGGIGLALSWFSARGLGAELNSWMLLALALLAGPALSIVGLYLLGVLLRLAGRSLGGQGDTQAVQAGLALAIAPQALGLLLWLIQLAFIPDASFGGAAAPDGRSLVVTICSVAHALLGLASLYLAVAGLAAAHRISLARAAASWLLAGLFVAITIAMIFVNSALLITLRGG
;
A
#
# COMPACT_ATOMS: atom_id res chain seq x y z
N MET A 1 16.82 8.80 50.80
CA MET A 1 17.28 7.99 49.65
C MET A 1 16.11 7.56 48.74
N SER A 2 15.06 8.37 48.66
CA SER A 2 13.83 8.07 47.90
C SER A 2 13.35 9.25 47.03
N SER A 3 14.07 10.38 47.06
CA SER A 3 13.90 11.51 46.15
C SER A 3 14.60 11.29 44.81
N ASP A 4 15.81 10.73 44.85
CA ASP A 4 16.67 10.62 43.65
C ASP A 4 16.07 9.68 42.59
N LEU A 5 15.41 8.59 43.02
CA LEU A 5 14.66 7.64 42.18
C LEU A 5 13.37 8.20 41.54
N ARG A 6 13.00 9.44 41.85
CA ARG A 6 11.89 10.14 41.17
C ARG A 6 12.40 11.18 40.20
N ASP A 7 13.63 11.66 40.39
CA ASP A 7 14.21 12.72 39.58
C ASP A 7 14.83 12.16 38.30
N ASP A 8 15.45 10.98 38.35
CA ASP A 8 15.88 10.17 37.20
C ASP A 8 14.71 9.81 36.26
N ASP A 9 13.60 9.28 36.79
CA ASP A 9 12.40 8.95 36.02
C ASP A 9 11.81 10.20 35.35
N ARG A 10 11.77 11.33 36.07
CA ARG A 10 11.30 12.61 35.52
C ARG A 10 12.20 13.14 34.42
N LEU A 11 13.53 13.01 34.56
CA LEU A 11 14.49 13.42 33.52
C LEU A 11 14.33 12.56 32.26
N LEU A 12 14.12 11.25 32.45
CA LEU A 12 13.87 10.32 31.36
C LEU A 12 12.57 10.67 30.61
N GLU A 13 11.46 10.84 31.31
CA GLU A 13 10.18 11.22 30.70
C GLU A 13 10.25 12.54 29.93
N GLN A 14 10.91 13.56 30.50
CA GLN A 14 11.10 14.85 29.84
C GLN A 14 11.97 14.73 28.58
N GLY A 15 13.04 13.93 28.64
CA GLY A 15 13.89 13.64 27.48
C GLY A 15 13.12 12.95 26.36
N ILE A 16 12.29 11.96 26.70
CA ILE A 16 11.41 11.26 25.76
C ILE A 16 10.42 12.22 25.10
N ALA A 17 9.78 13.09 25.89
CA ALA A 17 8.84 14.09 25.38
C ALA A 17 9.52 15.11 24.44
N ALA A 18 10.75 15.52 24.77
CA ALA A 18 11.56 16.40 23.93
C ALA A 18 11.94 15.73 22.59
N LEU A 19 12.30 14.44 22.60
CA LEU A 19 12.53 13.67 21.36
C LEU A 19 11.27 13.60 20.50
N ARG A 20 10.11 13.28 21.10
CA ARG A 20 8.82 13.16 20.39
C ARG A 20 8.35 14.48 19.76
N SER A 21 8.70 15.61 20.36
CA SER A 21 8.38 16.95 19.85
C SER A 21 9.40 17.49 18.84
N GLY A 22 10.45 16.71 18.50
CA GLY A 22 11.49 17.11 17.56
C GLY A 22 12.59 18.01 18.14
N ALA A 23 12.55 18.30 19.45
CA ALA A 23 13.53 19.12 20.15
C ALA A 23 14.79 18.31 20.52
N ARG A 24 15.54 17.84 19.50
CA ARG A 24 16.65 16.88 19.62
C ARG A 24 17.76 17.32 20.57
N ALA A 25 18.21 18.58 20.50
CA ALA A 25 19.25 19.12 21.38
C ALA A 25 18.82 19.11 22.86
N ARG A 26 17.60 19.56 23.14
CA ARG A 26 17.03 19.54 24.50
C ARG A 26 16.85 18.12 25.01
N ALA A 27 16.47 17.20 24.13
CA ALA A 27 16.31 15.81 24.50
C ALA A 27 17.64 15.13 24.81
N HIS A 28 18.68 15.43 24.04
CA HIS A 28 20.04 14.96 24.32
C HIS A 28 20.48 15.36 25.73
N ASP A 29 20.36 16.63 26.10
CA ASP A 29 20.81 17.11 27.42
C ASP A 29 20.05 16.45 28.58
N LEU A 30 18.72 16.28 28.42
CA LEU A 30 17.88 15.62 29.41
C LEU A 30 18.18 14.13 29.54
N LEU A 31 18.43 13.44 28.42
CA LEU A 31 18.73 12.01 28.41
C LEU A 31 20.15 11.70 28.90
N VAL A 32 21.11 12.59 28.65
CA VAL A 32 22.44 12.51 29.27
C VAL A 32 22.32 12.68 30.79
N ALA A 33 21.49 13.62 31.27
CA ALA A 33 21.24 13.78 32.70
C ALA A 33 20.55 12.53 33.30
N ALA A 34 19.59 11.94 32.60
CA ALA A 34 18.92 10.71 33.03
C ALA A 34 19.89 9.52 33.14
N VAL A 35 20.76 9.33 32.15
CA VAL A 35 21.80 8.27 32.17
C VAL A 35 22.84 8.50 33.27
N ARG A 36 23.15 9.76 33.61
CA ARG A 36 24.05 10.07 34.72
C ARG A 36 23.40 9.81 36.08
N ALA A 37 22.10 10.01 36.18
CA ALA A 37 21.33 9.76 37.40
C ALA A 37 21.15 8.25 37.63
N ASP A 38 20.78 7.49 36.59
CA ASP A 38 20.76 6.03 36.61
C ASP A 38 21.54 5.41 35.43
N PRO A 39 22.83 5.07 35.66
CA PRO A 39 23.64 4.37 34.67
C PRO A 39 23.19 2.93 34.37
N HIS A 40 22.32 2.33 35.19
CA HIS A 40 21.79 0.97 34.99
C HIS A 40 20.42 0.96 34.32
N SER A 41 19.93 2.11 33.84
CA SER A 41 18.69 2.16 33.07
C SER A 41 18.94 1.81 31.61
N ALA A 42 18.59 0.59 31.20
CA ALA A 42 18.60 0.19 29.79
C ALA A 42 17.74 1.12 28.92
N GLN A 43 16.65 1.65 29.50
CA GLN A 43 15.74 2.56 28.83
C GLN A 43 16.40 3.92 28.59
N ALA A 44 17.11 4.50 29.57
CA ALA A 44 17.79 5.78 29.40
C ALA A 44 18.89 5.70 28.32
N TRP A 45 19.69 4.61 28.32
CA TRP A 45 20.69 4.38 27.27
C TRP A 45 20.07 4.22 25.88
N LEU A 46 18.96 3.49 25.77
CA LEU A 46 18.21 3.35 24.52
C LEU A 46 17.68 4.69 24.01
N TRP A 47 17.09 5.51 24.88
CA TRP A 47 16.56 6.79 24.46
C TRP A 47 17.66 7.78 24.08
N LEU A 48 18.79 7.77 24.79
CA LEU A 48 19.95 8.57 24.44
C LEU A 48 20.47 8.24 23.03
N SER A 49 20.48 6.97 22.61
CA SER A 49 20.88 6.63 21.24
C SER A 49 19.98 7.28 20.17
N GLY A 50 18.70 7.53 20.47
CA GLY A 50 17.79 8.22 19.55
C GLY A 50 18.08 9.73 19.40
N ALA A 51 18.71 10.34 20.40
CA ALA A 51 19.04 11.77 20.42
C ALA A 51 20.42 12.11 19.83
N LEU A 52 21.28 11.11 19.62
CA LEU A 52 22.61 11.28 19.04
C LEU A 52 22.54 11.29 17.51
N ASP A 53 23.48 11.97 16.86
CA ASP A 53 23.61 12.01 15.39
C ASP A 53 24.77 11.14 14.88
N ASP A 54 25.78 10.92 15.72
CA ASP A 54 26.95 10.11 15.40
C ASP A 54 26.63 8.60 15.53
N PRO A 55 26.66 7.82 14.43
CA PRO A 55 26.35 6.38 14.47
C PRO A 55 27.29 5.57 15.36
N ALA A 56 28.53 6.03 15.60
CA ALA A 56 29.43 5.37 16.54
C ALA A 56 28.93 5.51 17.98
N GLN A 57 28.47 6.71 18.36
CA GLN A 57 27.93 6.97 19.70
C GLN A 57 26.55 6.33 19.90
N GLN A 58 25.73 6.27 18.85
CA GLN A 58 24.47 5.53 18.88
C GLN A 58 24.72 4.05 19.15
N ARG A 59 25.70 3.44 18.46
CA ARG A 59 26.08 2.03 18.64
C ARG A 59 26.53 1.75 20.07
N GLU A 60 27.38 2.60 20.64
CA GLU A 60 27.85 2.48 22.03
C GLU A 60 26.67 2.50 23.03
N CYS A 61 25.74 3.44 22.86
CA CYS A 61 24.57 3.54 23.74
C CYS A 61 23.67 2.29 23.67
N LEU A 62 23.44 1.77 22.46
CA LEU A 62 22.64 0.56 22.26
C LEU A 62 23.34 -0.69 22.81
N GLN A 63 24.66 -0.79 22.69
CA GLN A 63 25.44 -1.87 23.29
C GLN A 63 25.37 -1.85 24.82
N ARG A 64 25.44 -0.66 25.44
CA ARG A 64 25.25 -0.50 26.89
C ARG A 64 23.85 -0.88 27.33
N ALA A 65 22.82 -0.48 26.58
CA ALA A 65 21.44 -0.88 26.85
C ALA A 65 21.27 -2.41 26.83
N LEU A 66 21.91 -3.11 25.90
CA LEU A 66 21.88 -4.58 25.81
C LEU A 66 22.74 -5.28 26.85
N ALA A 67 23.81 -4.65 27.32
CA ALA A 67 24.62 -5.17 28.42
C ALA A 67 23.80 -5.18 29.74
N ILE A 68 22.90 -4.21 29.90
CA ILE A 68 21.99 -4.11 31.05
C ILE A 68 20.77 -5.02 30.86
N ASP A 69 20.09 -4.94 29.72
CA ASP A 69 18.93 -5.77 29.38
C ASP A 69 19.15 -6.45 28.01
N PRO A 70 19.67 -7.69 28.01
CA PRO A 70 19.90 -8.45 26.79
C PRO A 70 18.61 -8.75 25.99
N GLN A 71 17.45 -8.69 26.65
CA GLN A 71 16.14 -8.95 26.03
C GLN A 71 15.51 -7.69 25.42
N ASN A 72 16.18 -6.54 25.51
CA ASN A 72 15.70 -5.28 24.97
C ASN A 72 15.63 -5.30 23.44
N ARG A 73 14.48 -5.73 22.91
CA ARG A 73 14.22 -5.84 21.47
C ARG A 73 14.34 -4.52 20.72
N ALA A 74 14.18 -3.38 21.38
CA ALA A 74 14.35 -2.07 20.76
C ALA A 74 15.84 -1.78 20.52
N ALA A 75 16.70 -2.11 21.49
CA ALA A 75 18.14 -1.94 21.37
C ALA A 75 18.75 -2.90 20.33
N GLN A 76 18.29 -4.16 20.28
CA GLN A 76 18.70 -5.14 19.26
C GLN A 76 18.36 -4.65 17.83
N ARG A 77 17.16 -4.10 17.64
CA ARG A 77 16.73 -3.54 16.35
C ARG A 77 17.54 -2.31 15.97
N GLY A 78 17.85 -1.44 16.93
CA GLY A 78 18.71 -0.27 16.71
C GLY A 78 20.11 -0.67 16.22
N LEU A 79 20.73 -1.68 16.83
CA LEU A 79 22.04 -2.17 16.37
C LEU A 79 22.00 -2.80 14.99
N ALA A 80 20.96 -3.57 14.67
CA ALA A 80 20.80 -4.14 13.34
C ALA A 80 20.66 -3.05 12.26
N ALA A 81 19.88 -2.00 12.53
CA ALA A 81 19.75 -0.86 11.62
C ALA A 81 21.09 -0.13 11.38
N LEU A 82 21.95 -0.03 12.40
CA LEU A 82 23.29 0.55 12.27
C LEU A 82 24.34 -0.39 11.64
N ALA A 83 23.99 -1.65 11.41
CA ALA A 83 24.83 -2.63 10.73
C ALA A 83 24.51 -2.70 9.23
N ASP A 84 23.25 -2.49 8.85
CA ASP A 84 22.80 -2.51 7.45
C ASP A 84 23.03 -1.18 6.71
N ASP A 85 23.18 -0.05 7.43
CA ASP A 85 23.38 1.29 6.84
C ASP A 85 24.77 1.88 7.14
N GLY A 86 25.54 2.14 6.07
CA GLY A 86 26.53 3.22 6.03
C GLY A 86 25.84 4.59 6.26
N PRO A 87 26.56 5.61 6.75
CA PRO A 87 25.98 6.67 7.58
C PRO A 87 24.99 7.56 6.83
N GLY A 88 23.77 7.67 7.39
CA GLY A 88 22.92 8.85 7.24
C GLY A 88 21.43 8.61 7.05
N ALA A 89 20.68 8.41 8.15
CA ALA A 89 19.36 9.00 8.35
C ALA A 89 18.83 8.67 9.75
N ALA A 90 18.81 9.68 10.61
CA ALA A 90 18.29 9.59 11.96
C ALA A 90 16.76 9.41 12.02
N SER A 91 16.37 8.56 12.97
CA SER A 91 15.11 8.50 13.75
C SER A 91 14.00 7.53 13.30
N PRO A 92 13.96 6.31 13.89
CA PRO A 92 12.83 5.39 13.82
C PRO A 92 11.89 5.49 15.05
N ALA A 93 10.59 5.47 14.74
CA ALA A 93 9.53 4.73 15.44
C ALA A 93 9.17 5.07 16.90
N LEU A 94 8.07 5.82 17.08
CA LEU A 94 7.21 5.75 18.27
C LEU A 94 5.72 5.74 17.90
N ALA A 95 5.20 4.54 17.70
CA ALA A 95 3.79 4.13 17.83
C ALA A 95 3.81 2.59 17.80
N ASP A 96 3.17 1.80 18.66
CA ASP A 96 2.16 1.98 19.70
C ASP A 96 2.32 0.72 20.57
N ASP A 97 2.47 0.86 21.89
CA ASP A 97 2.51 -0.26 22.83
C ASP A 97 1.09 -0.48 23.36
N ARG A 98 0.33 -1.32 22.64
CA ARG A 98 -0.91 -1.90 23.15
C ARG A 98 -0.79 -3.42 23.14
N PRO A 99 -0.94 -4.10 24.29
CA PRO A 99 -1.03 -5.54 24.33
C PRO A 99 -2.40 -5.98 23.81
N GLY A 100 -2.45 -6.38 22.55
CA GLY A 100 -3.64 -6.92 21.90
C GLY A 100 -3.25 -7.81 20.73
N THR A 101 -3.09 -9.11 21.02
CA THR A 101 -2.92 -10.24 20.10
C THR A 101 -1.73 -10.19 19.11
N PRO A 102 -0.83 -11.19 19.11
CA PRO A 102 0.10 -11.37 18.00
C PRO A 102 -0.70 -11.93 16.82
N VAL A 103 -1.44 -11.07 16.10
CA VAL A 103 -1.80 -11.39 14.71
C VAL A 103 -0.51 -11.28 13.93
N ASN A 104 0.20 -12.40 13.91
CA ASN A 104 1.28 -12.78 13.00
C ASN A 104 1.55 -11.74 11.90
N ALA A 105 2.37 -10.72 12.20
CA ALA A 105 2.81 -9.69 11.27
C ALA A 105 3.84 -10.22 10.25
N GLN A 106 4.03 -11.55 10.21
CA GLN A 106 4.74 -12.29 9.16
C GLN A 106 3.78 -12.97 8.17
N SER A 107 2.47 -12.68 8.22
CA SER A 107 1.52 -13.16 7.21
C SER A 107 1.67 -12.41 5.88
N ALA A 108 2.44 -13.04 4.98
CA ALA A 108 2.58 -12.75 3.55
C ALA A 108 3.31 -11.44 3.19
N GLN A 109 4.64 -11.45 3.29
CA GLN A 109 5.44 -10.69 2.32
C GLN A 109 5.23 -11.32 0.95
N LEU A 110 4.17 -10.90 0.27
CA LEU A 110 3.88 -11.28 -1.11
C LEU A 110 5.10 -10.88 -1.95
N PRO A 111 5.79 -11.81 -2.63
CA PRO A 111 6.95 -11.46 -3.44
C PRO A 111 6.48 -10.56 -4.59
N LEU A 112 6.89 -9.29 -4.55
CA LEU A 112 6.53 -8.34 -5.60
C LEU A 112 7.37 -8.64 -6.85
N PRO A 113 6.75 -8.80 -8.03
CA PRO A 113 7.49 -9.00 -9.26
C PRO A 113 8.31 -7.74 -9.59
N SER A 114 9.41 -7.92 -10.34
CA SER A 114 10.10 -6.77 -10.90
C SER A 114 9.16 -6.03 -11.87
N LEU A 115 9.28 -4.71 -11.93
CA LEU A 115 8.51 -3.87 -12.85
C LEU A 115 8.60 -4.32 -14.32
N ALA A 116 9.74 -4.90 -14.71
CA ALA A 116 9.94 -5.47 -16.04
C ALA A 116 8.95 -6.60 -16.37
N LEU A 117 8.58 -7.42 -15.39
CA LEU A 117 7.54 -8.44 -15.53
C LEU A 117 6.12 -7.86 -15.34
N GLY A 118 5.99 -6.77 -14.60
CA GLY A 118 4.71 -6.12 -14.35
C GLY A 118 4.11 -5.42 -15.58
N LEU A 119 4.96 -4.83 -16.44
CA LEU A 119 4.53 -4.13 -17.66
C LEU A 119 3.77 -5.03 -18.67
N PRO A 120 4.30 -6.18 -19.12
CA PRO A 120 3.58 -7.04 -20.05
C PRO A 120 2.27 -7.57 -19.44
N LEU A 121 2.25 -7.87 -18.13
CA LEU A 121 1.03 -8.23 -17.42
C LEU A 121 -0.01 -7.11 -17.44
N SER A 122 0.42 -5.86 -17.25
CA SER A 122 -0.47 -4.70 -17.25
C SER A 122 -1.05 -4.44 -18.62
N LEU A 123 -0.25 -4.60 -19.69
CA LEU A 123 -0.72 -4.49 -21.08
C LEU A 123 -1.80 -5.53 -21.37
N LEU A 124 -1.50 -6.81 -21.12
CA LEU A 124 -2.41 -7.92 -21.39
C LEU A 124 -3.66 -7.88 -20.51
N GLY A 125 -3.49 -7.68 -19.20
CA GLY A 125 -4.63 -7.62 -18.29
C GLY A 125 -5.48 -6.36 -18.49
N GLY A 126 -4.94 -5.28 -19.07
CA GLY A 126 -5.73 -4.14 -19.52
C GLY A 126 -6.74 -4.51 -20.61
N ILE A 127 -6.34 -5.36 -21.56
CA ILE A 127 -7.25 -5.91 -22.58
C ILE A 127 -8.31 -6.78 -21.90
N GLY A 128 -7.89 -7.70 -21.03
CA GLY A 128 -8.80 -8.60 -20.31
C GLY A 128 -9.84 -7.85 -19.48
N LEU A 129 -9.42 -6.82 -18.76
CA LEU A 129 -10.30 -5.96 -17.97
C LEU A 129 -11.32 -5.22 -18.85
N ALA A 130 -10.88 -4.67 -19.99
CA ALA A 130 -11.76 -3.98 -20.94
C ALA A 130 -12.84 -4.91 -21.49
N LEU A 131 -12.46 -6.11 -21.92
CA LEU A 131 -13.40 -7.12 -22.43
C LEU A 131 -14.41 -7.55 -21.35
N SER A 132 -13.93 -7.83 -20.13
CA SER A 132 -14.79 -8.18 -18.98
C SER A 132 -15.78 -7.07 -18.65
N TRP A 133 -15.36 -5.81 -18.73
CA TRP A 133 -16.22 -4.66 -18.50
C TRP A 133 -17.26 -4.49 -19.63
N PHE A 134 -16.89 -4.69 -20.91
CA PHE A 134 -17.83 -4.67 -22.02
C PHE A 134 -18.90 -5.75 -21.88
N SER A 135 -18.48 -6.97 -21.51
CA SER A 135 -19.37 -8.11 -21.27
C SER A 135 -20.34 -7.84 -20.13
N ALA A 136 -19.82 -7.38 -18.99
CA ALA A 136 -20.62 -7.08 -17.81
C ALA A 136 -21.68 -5.99 -18.05
N ARG A 137 -21.41 -5.06 -18.98
CA ARG A 137 -22.36 -4.02 -19.38
C ARG A 137 -23.30 -4.43 -20.51
N GLY A 138 -23.13 -5.62 -21.08
CA GLY A 138 -23.97 -6.08 -22.18
C GLY A 138 -23.81 -5.25 -23.46
N LEU A 139 -22.63 -4.65 -23.69
CA LEU A 139 -22.42 -3.74 -24.83
C LEU A 139 -22.53 -4.43 -26.19
N GLY A 140 -22.56 -5.76 -26.24
CA GLY A 140 -22.87 -6.51 -27.46
C GLY A 140 -24.28 -6.26 -28.02
N ALA A 141 -25.21 -5.70 -27.22
CA ALA A 141 -26.52 -5.26 -27.73
C ALA A 141 -26.42 -4.02 -28.63
N GLU A 142 -25.47 -3.14 -28.35
CA GLU A 142 -25.36 -1.82 -28.97
C GLU A 142 -24.25 -1.77 -30.03
N LEU A 143 -23.18 -2.54 -29.83
CA LEU A 143 -21.96 -2.48 -30.62
C LEU A 143 -21.61 -3.86 -31.19
N ASN A 144 -21.02 -3.85 -32.38
CA ASN A 144 -20.46 -5.05 -33.01
C ASN A 144 -19.29 -5.62 -32.17
N SER A 145 -19.28 -6.94 -31.96
CA SER A 145 -18.19 -7.68 -31.31
C SER A 145 -16.80 -7.34 -31.83
N TRP A 146 -16.62 -7.15 -33.14
CA TRP A 146 -15.34 -6.77 -33.73
C TRP A 146 -14.89 -5.37 -33.32
N MET A 147 -15.82 -4.42 -33.20
CA MET A 147 -15.54 -3.07 -32.71
C MET A 147 -15.11 -3.12 -31.24
N LEU A 148 -15.80 -3.92 -30.42
CA LEU A 148 -15.46 -4.12 -29.01
C LEU A 148 -14.08 -4.75 -28.85
N LEU A 149 -13.72 -5.73 -29.69
CA LEU A 149 -12.39 -6.33 -29.71
C LEU A 149 -11.31 -5.30 -30.10
N ALA A 150 -11.54 -4.53 -31.17
CA ALA A 150 -10.60 -3.49 -31.59
C ALA A 150 -10.42 -2.42 -30.50
N LEU A 151 -11.50 -2.00 -29.85
CA LEU A 151 -11.46 -1.05 -28.75
C LEU A 151 -10.71 -1.62 -27.54
N ALA A 152 -10.92 -2.88 -27.19
CA ALA A 152 -10.19 -3.54 -26.10
C ALA A 152 -8.68 -3.59 -26.39
N LEU A 153 -8.28 -3.96 -27.62
CA LEU A 153 -6.87 -4.05 -28.00
C LEU A 153 -6.18 -2.69 -28.04
N LEU A 154 -6.88 -1.62 -28.45
CA LEU A 154 -6.30 -0.28 -28.58
C LEU A 154 -6.32 0.48 -27.25
N ALA A 155 -7.50 0.58 -26.62
CA ALA A 155 -7.69 1.40 -25.44
C ALA A 155 -7.29 0.66 -24.14
N GLY A 156 -7.49 -0.66 -24.08
CA GLY A 156 -7.23 -1.45 -22.87
C GLY A 156 -5.80 -1.31 -22.35
N PRO A 157 -4.75 -1.55 -23.16
CA PRO A 157 -3.37 -1.42 -22.73
C PRO A 157 -3.00 0.02 -22.33
N ALA A 158 -3.44 1.01 -23.12
CA ALA A 158 -3.14 2.41 -22.87
C ALA A 158 -3.77 2.90 -21.55
N LEU A 159 -5.05 2.61 -21.34
CA LEU A 159 -5.77 2.93 -20.10
C LEU A 159 -5.17 2.21 -18.90
N SER A 160 -4.73 0.95 -19.06
CA SER A 160 -4.08 0.18 -18.00
C SER A 160 -2.74 0.80 -17.59
N ILE A 161 -1.90 1.18 -18.55
CA ILE A 161 -0.62 1.85 -18.26
C ILE A 161 -0.88 3.18 -17.54
N VAL A 162 -1.74 4.03 -18.09
CA VAL A 162 -2.08 5.33 -17.48
C VAL A 162 -2.63 5.13 -16.08
N GLY A 163 -3.55 4.18 -15.90
CA GLY A 163 -4.10 3.78 -14.62
C GLY A 163 -3.01 3.33 -13.63
N LEU A 164 -2.10 2.45 -14.05
CA LEU A 164 -1.00 1.96 -13.22
C LEU A 164 -0.14 3.10 -12.66
N TYR A 165 0.22 4.07 -13.52
CA TYR A 165 1.04 5.22 -13.09
C TYR A 165 0.26 6.19 -12.21
N LEU A 166 -0.94 6.62 -12.63
CA LEU A 166 -1.75 7.59 -11.89
C LEU A 166 -2.19 7.02 -10.53
N LEU A 167 -2.76 5.82 -10.54
CA LEU A 167 -3.22 5.13 -9.34
C LEU A 167 -2.04 4.74 -8.45
N GLY A 168 -0.89 4.36 -9.02
CA GLY A 168 0.32 4.10 -8.26
C GLY A 168 0.79 5.32 -7.47
N VAL A 169 0.78 6.51 -8.08
CA VAL A 169 1.12 7.76 -7.38
C VAL A 169 0.09 8.08 -6.31
N LEU A 170 -1.20 7.98 -6.63
CA LEU A 170 -2.29 8.30 -5.70
C LEU A 170 -2.29 7.36 -4.49
N LEU A 171 -2.18 6.06 -4.71
CA LEU A 171 -2.13 5.05 -3.65
C LEU A 171 -0.84 5.15 -2.83
N ARG A 172 0.28 5.55 -3.45
CA ARG A 172 1.51 5.85 -2.69
C ARG A 172 1.28 7.00 -1.72
N LEU A 173 0.62 8.08 -2.16
CA LEU A 173 0.31 9.24 -1.30
C LEU A 173 -0.65 8.84 -0.17
N ALA A 174 -1.75 8.14 -0.51
CA ALA A 174 -2.72 7.66 0.46
C ALA A 174 -2.09 6.68 1.46
N GLY A 175 -1.28 5.73 0.99
CA GLY A 175 -0.57 4.76 1.83
C GLY A 175 0.44 5.42 2.76
N ARG A 176 1.20 6.42 2.30
CA ARG A 176 2.11 7.20 3.16
C ARG A 176 1.37 7.99 4.23
N SER A 177 0.19 8.54 3.92
CA SER A 177 -0.65 9.23 4.91
C SER A 177 -1.14 8.31 6.05
N LEU A 178 -1.18 6.99 5.80
CA LEU A 178 -1.57 5.95 6.77
C LEU A 178 -0.37 5.17 7.35
N GLY A 179 0.84 5.74 7.26
CA GLY A 179 2.07 5.20 7.84
C GLY A 179 2.80 4.17 6.97
N GLY A 180 2.46 4.06 5.69
CA GLY A 180 3.15 3.18 4.74
C GLY A 180 4.51 3.72 4.29
N GLN A 181 5.45 2.80 4.03
CA GLN A 181 6.84 3.14 3.68
C GLN A 181 7.21 2.83 2.21
N GLY A 182 6.26 2.31 1.43
CA GLY A 182 6.48 1.90 0.05
C GLY A 182 6.88 3.05 -0.87
N ASP A 183 7.84 2.75 -1.76
CA ASP A 183 8.22 3.62 -2.85
C ASP A 183 7.28 3.44 -4.05
N THR A 184 7.44 4.28 -5.08
CA THR A 184 6.56 4.21 -6.26
C THR A 184 6.68 2.87 -6.98
N GLN A 185 7.90 2.32 -7.03
CA GLN A 185 8.16 1.10 -7.77
C GLN A 185 7.52 -0.12 -7.12
N ALA A 186 7.60 -0.25 -5.78
CA ALA A 186 6.94 -1.32 -5.06
C ALA A 186 5.41 -1.24 -5.18
N VAL A 187 4.83 -0.04 -5.10
CA VAL A 187 3.38 0.15 -5.25
C VAL A 187 2.93 -0.25 -6.65
N GLN A 188 3.66 0.18 -7.69
CA GLN A 188 3.37 -0.20 -9.07
C GLN A 188 3.54 -1.70 -9.31
N ALA A 189 4.56 -2.34 -8.72
CA ALA A 189 4.72 -3.79 -8.79
C ALA A 189 3.54 -4.54 -8.14
N GLY A 190 3.07 -4.05 -6.98
CA GLY A 190 1.88 -4.58 -6.32
C GLY A 190 0.61 -4.45 -7.17
N LEU A 191 0.44 -3.30 -7.84
CA LEU A 191 -0.68 -3.07 -8.76
C LEU A 191 -0.58 -3.92 -10.02
N ALA A 192 0.61 -4.09 -10.61
CA ALA A 192 0.79 -4.93 -11.78
C ALA A 192 0.46 -6.40 -11.48
N LEU A 193 0.81 -6.88 -10.27
CA LEU A 193 0.42 -8.21 -9.82
C LEU A 193 -1.10 -8.35 -9.65
N ALA A 194 -1.78 -7.30 -9.21
CA ALA A 194 -3.23 -7.28 -9.12
C ALA A 194 -3.93 -7.49 -10.47
N ILE A 195 -3.26 -7.12 -11.57
CA ILE A 195 -3.78 -7.28 -12.93
C ILE A 195 -3.52 -8.70 -13.48
N ALA A 196 -2.64 -9.49 -12.86
CA ALA A 196 -2.27 -10.83 -13.33
C ALA A 196 -3.46 -11.78 -13.59
N PRO A 197 -4.49 -11.87 -12.70
CA PRO A 197 -5.66 -12.71 -12.96
C PRO A 197 -6.43 -12.32 -14.23
N GLN A 198 -6.45 -11.02 -14.57
CA GLN A 198 -7.12 -10.53 -15.78
C GLN A 198 -6.33 -10.89 -17.04
N ALA A 199 -4.99 -10.86 -16.97
CA ALA A 199 -4.15 -11.34 -18.07
C ALA A 199 -4.39 -12.84 -18.32
N LEU A 200 -4.53 -13.64 -17.26
CA LEU A 200 -4.92 -15.05 -17.37
C LEU A 200 -6.33 -15.21 -17.96
N GLY A 201 -7.25 -14.31 -17.61
CA GLY A 201 -8.60 -14.24 -18.17
C GLY A 201 -8.66 -14.09 -19.69
N LEU A 202 -7.57 -13.64 -20.34
CA LEU A 202 -7.51 -13.63 -21.81
C LEU A 202 -7.63 -15.03 -22.42
N LEU A 203 -7.10 -16.07 -21.75
CA LEU A 203 -7.27 -17.45 -22.22
C LEU A 203 -8.74 -17.86 -22.18
N LEU A 204 -9.45 -17.48 -21.12
CA LEU A 204 -10.89 -17.70 -21.00
C LEU A 204 -11.65 -16.92 -22.09
N TRP A 205 -11.21 -15.70 -22.41
CA TRP A 205 -11.76 -14.92 -23.52
C TRP A 205 -11.59 -15.60 -24.88
N LEU A 206 -10.42 -16.19 -25.17
CA LEU A 206 -10.20 -16.93 -26.42
C LEU A 206 -11.14 -18.13 -26.54
N ILE A 207 -11.31 -18.88 -25.43
CA ILE A 207 -12.25 -20.01 -25.38
C ILE A 207 -13.69 -19.50 -25.57
N GLN A 208 -14.07 -18.44 -24.86
CA GLN A 208 -15.41 -17.88 -24.92
C GLN A 208 -15.76 -17.41 -26.35
N LEU A 209 -14.88 -16.66 -26.99
CA LEU A 209 -15.07 -16.17 -28.36
C LEU A 209 -15.15 -17.32 -29.39
N ALA A 210 -14.43 -18.42 -29.16
CA ALA A 210 -14.47 -19.59 -30.03
C ALA A 210 -15.80 -20.38 -29.94
N PHE A 211 -16.39 -20.48 -28.75
CA PHE A 211 -17.58 -21.30 -28.50
C PHE A 211 -18.90 -20.52 -28.52
N ILE A 212 -18.89 -19.26 -28.08
CA ILE A 212 -20.08 -18.40 -27.91
C ILE A 212 -19.83 -16.96 -28.38
N PRO A 213 -19.43 -16.73 -29.65
CA PRO A 213 -19.07 -15.39 -30.14
C PRO A 213 -20.21 -14.37 -30.01
N ASP A 214 -21.44 -14.76 -30.29
CA ASP A 214 -22.60 -13.86 -30.31
C ASP A 214 -23.06 -13.43 -28.91
N ALA A 215 -22.78 -14.24 -27.88
CA ALA A 215 -23.16 -13.97 -26.50
C ALA A 215 -21.99 -13.43 -25.65
N SER A 216 -20.79 -13.34 -26.21
CA SER A 216 -19.56 -13.02 -25.48
C SER A 216 -19.58 -11.65 -24.79
N PHE A 217 -20.26 -10.68 -25.41
CA PHE A 217 -20.37 -9.31 -24.90
C PHE A 217 -21.76 -8.96 -24.35
N GLY A 218 -22.59 -9.97 -24.10
CA GLY A 218 -23.98 -9.80 -23.68
C GLY A 218 -24.86 -9.20 -24.79
N GLY A 219 -26.12 -8.93 -24.45
CA GLY A 219 -27.08 -8.28 -25.37
C GLY A 219 -27.90 -9.24 -26.24
N ALA A 220 -27.35 -10.38 -26.63
CA ALA A 220 -28.11 -11.47 -27.25
C ALA A 220 -28.44 -12.56 -26.22
N ALA A 221 -29.69 -13.04 -26.20
CA ALA A 221 -30.02 -14.26 -25.47
C ALA A 221 -29.22 -15.42 -26.10
N ALA A 222 -28.44 -16.13 -25.28
CA ALA A 222 -27.75 -17.32 -25.77
C ALA A 222 -28.79 -18.33 -26.25
N PRO A 223 -28.61 -18.96 -27.42
CA PRO A 223 -29.53 -19.98 -27.89
C PRO A 223 -29.66 -21.10 -26.85
N ASP A 224 -30.87 -21.65 -26.72
CA ASP A 224 -31.20 -22.68 -25.74
C ASP A 224 -30.15 -23.80 -25.79
N GLY A 225 -29.52 -24.06 -24.63
CA GLY A 225 -28.41 -25.03 -24.48
C GLY A 225 -27.02 -24.41 -24.30
N ARG A 226 -26.78 -23.14 -24.65
CA ARG A 226 -25.48 -22.45 -24.40
C ARG A 226 -25.49 -21.48 -23.22
N SER A 227 -26.66 -21.24 -22.62
CA SER A 227 -26.83 -20.36 -21.45
C SER A 227 -25.99 -20.79 -20.24
N LEU A 228 -25.85 -22.10 -20.01
CA LEU A 228 -25.01 -22.65 -18.94
C LEU A 228 -23.54 -22.28 -19.14
N VAL A 229 -23.03 -22.37 -20.38
CA VAL A 229 -21.65 -22.02 -20.73
C VAL A 229 -21.40 -20.54 -20.51
N VAL A 230 -22.30 -19.66 -20.97
CA VAL A 230 -22.23 -18.22 -20.71
C VAL A 230 -22.17 -17.94 -19.22
N THR A 231 -23.06 -18.55 -18.44
CA THR A 231 -23.12 -18.37 -16.98
C THR A 231 -21.82 -18.82 -16.31
N ILE A 232 -21.27 -19.97 -16.68
CA ILE A 232 -19.99 -20.47 -16.15
C ILE A 232 -18.86 -19.48 -16.48
N CYS A 233 -18.78 -18.98 -17.72
CA CYS A 233 -17.78 -17.98 -18.12
C CYS A 233 -17.94 -16.68 -17.32
N SER A 234 -19.17 -16.17 -17.14
CA SER A 234 -19.43 -14.97 -16.33
C SER A 234 -19.01 -15.14 -14.88
N VAL A 235 -19.29 -16.29 -14.27
CA VAL A 235 -18.85 -16.61 -12.91
C VAL A 235 -17.32 -16.67 -12.84
N ALA A 236 -16.66 -17.31 -13.81
CA ALA A 236 -15.21 -17.38 -13.85
C ALA A 236 -14.56 -15.98 -13.97
N HIS A 237 -15.07 -15.10 -14.82
CA HIS A 237 -14.62 -13.70 -14.91
C HIS A 237 -14.84 -12.93 -13.62
N ALA A 238 -15.98 -13.14 -12.94
CA ALA A 238 -16.25 -12.52 -11.65
C ALA A 238 -15.25 -12.97 -10.58
N LEU A 239 -14.90 -14.27 -10.55
CA LEU A 239 -13.89 -14.82 -9.65
C LEU A 239 -12.49 -14.23 -9.93
N LEU A 240 -12.11 -14.06 -11.20
CA LEU A 240 -10.86 -13.38 -11.57
C LEU A 240 -10.87 -11.91 -11.14
N GLY A 241 -12.02 -11.24 -11.23
CA GLY A 241 -12.24 -9.88 -10.69
C GLY A 241 -12.01 -9.79 -9.18
N LEU A 242 -12.59 -10.73 -8.42
CA LEU A 242 -12.40 -10.80 -6.97
C LEU A 242 -10.94 -11.11 -6.59
N ALA A 243 -10.29 -12.02 -7.30
CA ALA A 243 -8.87 -12.33 -7.12
C ALA A 243 -7.99 -11.09 -7.39
N SER A 244 -8.31 -10.34 -8.45
CA SER A 244 -7.64 -9.08 -8.79
C SER A 244 -7.81 -8.03 -7.69
N LEU A 245 -9.02 -7.87 -7.15
CA LEU A 245 -9.29 -6.94 -6.05
C LEU A 245 -8.52 -7.32 -4.76
N TYR A 246 -8.51 -8.61 -4.41
CA TYR A 246 -7.73 -9.10 -3.28
C TYR A 246 -6.24 -8.82 -3.46
N LEU A 247 -5.67 -9.14 -4.62
CA LEU A 247 -4.27 -8.88 -4.94
C LEU A 247 -3.94 -7.38 -4.99
N ALA A 248 -4.89 -6.52 -5.36
CA ALA A 248 -4.71 -5.07 -5.34
C ALA A 248 -4.50 -4.54 -3.91
N VAL A 249 -5.28 -5.07 -2.96
CA VAL A 249 -5.13 -4.73 -1.53
C VAL A 249 -3.87 -5.37 -0.95
N ALA A 250 -3.65 -6.66 -1.22
CA ALA A 250 -2.50 -7.41 -0.70
C ALA A 250 -1.16 -6.90 -1.26
N GLY A 251 -1.10 -6.59 -2.55
CA GLY A 251 0.07 -6.01 -3.21
C GLY A 251 0.40 -4.63 -2.66
N LEU A 252 -0.62 -3.79 -2.41
CA LEU A 252 -0.42 -2.49 -1.78
C LEU A 252 0.04 -2.62 -0.31
N ALA A 253 -0.52 -3.57 0.43
CA ALA A 253 -0.11 -3.88 1.80
C ALA A 253 1.36 -4.30 1.86
N ALA A 254 1.77 -5.21 0.97
CA ALA A 254 3.16 -5.67 0.84
C ALA A 254 4.09 -4.51 0.44
N ALA A 255 3.69 -3.70 -0.54
CA ALA A 255 4.47 -2.54 -1.00
C ALA A 255 4.71 -1.52 0.13
N HIS A 256 3.68 -1.21 0.91
CA HIS A 256 3.79 -0.23 1.99
C HIS A 256 4.25 -0.80 3.33
N ARG A 257 4.38 -2.13 3.44
CA ARG A 257 4.66 -2.86 4.70
C ARG A 257 3.63 -2.52 5.80
N ILE A 258 2.36 -2.46 5.41
CA ILE A 258 1.22 -2.17 6.30
C ILE A 258 0.24 -3.34 6.33
N SER A 259 -0.68 -3.34 7.28
CA SER A 259 -1.75 -4.35 7.33
C SER A 259 -2.73 -4.21 6.16
N LEU A 260 -3.40 -5.31 5.80
CA LEU A 260 -4.44 -5.33 4.77
C LEU A 260 -5.55 -4.31 5.03
N ALA A 261 -5.93 -4.10 6.30
CA ALA A 261 -6.95 -3.12 6.68
C ALA A 261 -6.51 -1.69 6.34
N ARG A 262 -5.25 -1.34 6.62
CA ARG A 262 -4.71 -0.01 6.26
C ARG A 262 -4.55 0.14 4.76
N ALA A 263 -4.13 -0.91 4.05
CA ALA A 263 -4.08 -0.90 2.60
C ALA A 263 -5.46 -0.70 1.97
N ALA A 264 -6.48 -1.39 2.48
CA ALA A 264 -7.87 -1.20 2.05
C ALA A 264 -8.34 0.24 2.35
N ALA A 265 -7.99 0.80 3.51
CA ALA A 265 -8.27 2.19 3.83
C ALA A 265 -7.57 3.16 2.85
N SER A 266 -6.34 2.89 2.41
CA SER A 266 -5.65 3.68 1.38
C SER A 266 -6.41 3.68 0.06
N TRP A 267 -6.94 2.52 -0.35
CA TRP A 267 -7.78 2.39 -1.55
C TRP A 267 -9.06 3.21 -1.44
N LEU A 268 -9.75 3.14 -0.30
CA LEU A 268 -10.96 3.93 -0.05
C LEU A 268 -10.66 5.43 -0.04
N LEU A 269 -9.56 5.85 0.59
CA LEU A 269 -9.13 7.24 0.63
C LEU A 269 -8.81 7.78 -0.76
N ALA A 270 -8.06 7.03 -1.55
CA ALA A 270 -7.76 7.35 -2.94
C ALA A 270 -9.05 7.45 -3.79
N GLY A 271 -9.96 6.49 -3.64
CA GLY A 271 -11.25 6.49 -4.33
C GLY A 271 -12.12 7.69 -3.97
N LEU A 272 -12.20 8.03 -2.67
CA LEU A 272 -12.95 9.19 -2.19
C LEU A 272 -12.37 10.50 -2.75
N PHE A 273 -11.05 10.63 -2.77
CA PHE A 273 -10.38 11.79 -3.36
C PHE A 273 -10.73 11.97 -4.84
N VAL A 274 -10.70 10.90 -5.63
CA VAL A 274 -11.07 10.93 -7.06
C VAL A 274 -12.55 11.29 -7.21
N ALA A 275 -13.44 10.68 -6.41
CA ALA A 275 -14.88 10.94 -6.48
C ALA A 275 -15.21 12.41 -6.16
N ILE A 276 -14.61 12.97 -5.10
CA ILE A 276 -14.78 14.39 -4.74
C ILE A 276 -14.28 15.30 -5.86
N THR A 277 -13.12 14.99 -6.44
CA THR A 277 -12.54 15.78 -7.54
C THR A 277 -13.49 15.80 -8.75
N ILE A 278 -14.03 14.64 -9.14
CA ILE A 278 -14.99 14.53 -10.25
C ILE A 278 -16.26 15.32 -9.92
N ALA A 279 -16.84 15.13 -8.73
CA ALA A 279 -18.05 15.84 -8.31
C ALA A 279 -17.86 17.36 -8.36
N MET A 280 -16.71 17.86 -7.89
CA MET A 280 -16.40 19.29 -7.91
C MET A 280 -16.30 19.84 -9.33
N ILE A 281 -15.72 19.09 -10.27
CA ILE A 281 -15.66 19.48 -11.70
C ILE A 281 -17.07 19.61 -12.27
N PHE A 282 -17.97 18.65 -11.99
CA PHE A 282 -19.35 18.70 -12.46
C PHE A 282 -20.12 19.88 -11.86
N VAL A 283 -20.01 20.11 -10.55
CA VAL A 283 -20.69 21.22 -9.85
C VAL A 283 -20.21 22.57 -10.41
N ASN A 284 -18.90 22.75 -10.55
CA ASN A 284 -18.35 23.99 -11.11
C ASN A 284 -18.76 24.20 -12.56
N SER A 285 -18.78 23.14 -13.37
CA SER A 285 -19.21 23.22 -14.77
C SER A 285 -20.69 23.61 -14.88
N ALA A 286 -21.55 23.02 -14.06
CA ALA A 286 -22.97 23.36 -14.01
C ALA A 286 -23.19 24.83 -13.59
N LEU A 287 -22.43 25.30 -12.59
CA LEU A 287 -22.49 26.68 -12.11
C LEU A 287 -22.01 27.69 -13.16
N LEU A 288 -20.99 27.36 -13.97
CA LEU A 288 -20.55 28.20 -15.08
C LEU A 288 -21.59 28.27 -16.21
N ILE A 289 -22.30 27.19 -16.49
CA ILE A 289 -23.36 27.17 -17.51
C ILE A 289 -24.56 28.02 -17.07
N THR A 290 -24.97 27.94 -15.80
CA THR A 290 -26.09 28.74 -15.29
C THR A 290 -25.77 30.24 -15.26
N LEU A 291 -24.53 30.63 -14.88
CA LEU A 291 -24.10 32.03 -14.89
C LEU A 291 -23.96 32.64 -16.29
N ARG A 292 -23.78 31.82 -17.33
CA ARG A 292 -23.65 32.29 -18.73
C ARG A 292 -24.99 32.34 -19.48
N GLY A 293 -26.02 31.67 -18.97
CA GLY A 293 -27.34 31.56 -19.59
C GLY A 293 -28.42 32.47 -19.02
N GLY A 294 -28.10 33.33 -18.04
CA GLY A 294 -28.99 34.36 -17.47
C GLY A 294 -28.47 35.76 -17.76
#